data_AF-A0A7D4QIN0-F1
#
_entry.id   AF-A0A7D4QIN0-F1
#
_cell.length_a   1.000
_cell.length_b   1.000
_cell.length_c   1.000
_cell.angle_alpha   90.00
_cell.angle_beta   90.00
_cell.angle_gamma   90.00
#
_symmetry.space_group_name_H-M   'P 1'
#
loop_
_entity.id
_entity.type
_entity.pdbx_description
1 polymer ?
#
loop_
_entity_poly.entity_id
_entity_poly.type
_entity_poly.pdbx_seq_one_letter_code
_entity_poly.pdbx_strand_id
1 'polypeptide(L)'
;MKAKPVIFITLVALGLALSSCKTYFIPVDSFKQQFAGLDQNRRVHTKDPYGAIEAYETYPIDSIKCVDDKGTWYLLGNSPSIEIRFKEISGRRTTFYFDRLIFGKTWVSGQRSHFFPSLTRTIQLDSVKLIEVQDGRKRYRYIKIE
;
A
#
# COMPACT_ATOMS: atom_id res chain seq x y z
N MET A 1 -22.46 -44.43 -3.96
CA MET A 1 -22.20 -43.55 -2.80
C MET A 1 -22.66 -42.14 -3.14
N LYS A 2 -23.77 -41.66 -2.56
CA LYS A 2 -24.28 -40.29 -2.80
C LYS A 2 -23.53 -39.33 -1.87
N ALA A 3 -22.61 -38.54 -2.41
CA ALA A 3 -21.99 -37.46 -1.64
C ALA A 3 -23.09 -36.54 -1.11
N LYS A 4 -23.12 -36.31 0.21
CA LYS A 4 -24.14 -35.47 0.85
C LYS A 4 -23.97 -34.02 0.34
N PRO A 5 -25.00 -33.37 -0.24
CA PRO A 5 -24.90 -32.01 -0.79
C PRO A 5 -24.52 -30.97 0.28
N VAL A 6 -24.74 -31.29 1.56
CA VAL A 6 -24.37 -30.45 2.71
C VAL A 6 -22.86 -30.23 2.80
N ILE A 7 -22.03 -31.24 2.52
CA ILE A 7 -20.56 -31.12 2.62
C ILE A 7 -20.01 -30.17 1.55
N PHE A 8 -20.64 -30.12 0.38
CA PHE A 8 -20.23 -29.24 -0.72
C PHE A 8 -20.57 -27.78 -0.42
N ILE A 9 -21.70 -27.51 0.24
CA ILE A 9 -22.13 -26.15 0.62
C ILE A 9 -21.24 -25.56 1.71
N THR A 10 -20.79 -26.37 2.68
CA THR A 10 -19.89 -25.91 3.76
C THR A 10 -18.49 -25.55 3.24
N LEU A 11 -17.97 -26.27 2.24
CA LEU A 11 -16.68 -25.95 1.60
C LEU A 11 -16.74 -24.66 0.76
N VAL A 12 -17.87 -24.38 0.12
CA VAL A 12 -18.08 -23.13 -0.64
C VAL A 12 -18.24 -21.92 0.27
N ALA A 13 -18.94 -22.06 1.41
CA ALA A 13 -19.07 -21.00 2.41
C ALA A 13 -17.72 -20.69 3.12
N LEU A 14 -16.88 -21.70 3.35
CA LEU A 14 -15.54 -21.53 3.92
C LEU A 14 -14.58 -20.86 2.92
N GLY A 15 -14.79 -21.05 1.62
CA GLY A 15 -14.06 -20.37 0.54
C GLY A 15 -14.42 -18.89 0.35
N LEU A 16 -15.52 -18.39 0.93
CA LEU A 16 -15.91 -16.97 0.83
C LEU A 16 -15.39 -16.10 1.99
N ALA A 17 -14.75 -16.72 3.00
CA ALA A 17 -13.96 -16.01 4.02
C ALA A 17 -12.56 -15.63 3.51
N LEU A 18 -12.36 -15.57 2.18
CA LEU A 18 -11.18 -14.99 1.55
C LEU A 18 -11.11 -13.51 1.91
N SER A 19 -10.32 -13.25 2.95
CA SER A 19 -10.12 -11.99 3.61
C SER A 19 -9.81 -10.85 2.65
N SER A 20 -10.80 -10.01 2.36
CA SER A 20 -10.55 -8.69 1.76
C SER A 20 -9.70 -7.88 2.75
N CYS A 21 -8.55 -7.39 2.30
CA CYS A 21 -7.77 -6.45 3.09
C CYS A 21 -8.57 -5.16 3.27
N LYS A 22 -8.69 -4.69 4.51
CA LYS A 22 -9.35 -3.42 4.80
C LYS A 22 -8.64 -2.31 4.01
N THR A 23 -9.42 -1.63 3.17
CA THR A 23 -8.95 -0.52 2.34
C THR A 23 -9.36 0.78 3.03
N TYR A 24 -8.43 1.72 3.08
CA TYR A 24 -8.65 3.09 3.54
C TYR A 24 -8.43 4.05 2.38
N PHE A 25 -8.85 5.29 2.54
CA PHE A 25 -8.78 6.32 1.53
C PHE A 25 -7.96 7.50 2.03
N ILE A 26 -7.20 8.14 1.14
CA ILE A 26 -6.45 9.35 1.48
C ILE A 26 -6.98 10.50 0.62
N PRO A 27 -7.57 11.55 1.20
CA PRO A 27 -7.86 12.77 0.44
C PRO A 27 -6.59 13.32 -0.20
N VAL A 28 -6.65 13.78 -1.45
CA VAL A 28 -5.46 14.23 -2.20
C VAL A 28 -4.70 15.34 -1.47
N ASP A 29 -5.41 16.28 -0.83
CA ASP A 29 -4.77 17.35 -0.06
C ASP A 29 -4.11 16.81 1.22
N SER A 30 -4.75 15.85 1.90
CA SER A 30 -4.12 15.16 3.04
C SER A 30 -2.90 14.36 2.61
N PHE A 31 -2.89 13.77 1.41
CA PHE A 31 -1.72 13.12 0.85
C PHE A 31 -0.59 14.14 0.66
N LYS A 32 -0.84 15.25 -0.04
CA LYS A 32 0.17 16.31 -0.26
C LYS A 32 0.74 16.86 1.05
N GLN A 33 -0.12 17.13 2.03
CA GLN A 33 0.29 17.66 3.34
C GLN A 33 1.19 16.69 4.11
N GLN A 34 0.96 15.38 4.00
CA GLN A 34 1.78 14.38 4.71
C GLN A 34 3.22 14.30 4.19
N PHE A 35 3.47 14.68 2.94
CA PHE A 35 4.82 14.71 2.36
C PHE A 35 5.40 16.13 2.29
N ALA A 36 4.63 17.15 2.65
CA ALA A 36 5.06 18.54 2.54
C ALA A 36 6.23 18.83 3.50
N GLY A 37 7.37 19.26 2.94
CA GLY A 37 8.57 19.58 3.72
C GLY A 37 9.32 18.37 4.27
N LEU A 38 9.00 17.16 3.82
CA LEU A 38 9.76 15.96 4.17
C LEU A 38 10.73 15.57 3.06
N ASP A 39 11.87 15.03 3.47
CA ASP A 39 12.85 14.38 2.61
C ASP A 39 12.96 12.88 2.94
N GLN A 40 13.45 12.08 2.00
CA GLN A 40 13.76 10.67 2.24
C GLN A 40 15.10 10.56 2.98
N ASN A 41 15.05 10.72 4.30
CA ASN A 41 16.24 10.71 5.17
C ASN A 41 16.23 9.60 6.23
N ARG A 42 15.26 8.68 6.14
CA ARG A 42 15.20 7.52 7.03
C ARG A 42 15.65 6.28 6.29
N ARG A 43 16.84 5.81 6.65
CA ARG A 43 17.34 4.51 6.20
C ARG A 43 16.62 3.39 6.91
N VAL A 44 16.07 2.46 6.13
CA VAL A 44 15.39 1.27 6.64
C VAL A 44 16.02 0.00 6.06
N HIS A 45 15.94 -1.07 6.82
CA HIS A 45 16.23 -2.42 6.36
C HIS A 45 14.94 -3.22 6.34
N THR A 46 14.68 -3.92 5.24
CA THR A 46 13.50 -4.78 5.11
C THR A 46 13.90 -6.21 4.86
N LYS A 47 13.16 -7.13 5.48
CA LYS A 47 13.24 -8.55 5.16
C LYS A 47 12.00 -8.96 4.37
N ASP A 48 12.22 -9.59 3.23
CA ASP A 48 11.16 -10.14 2.39
C ASP A 48 10.65 -11.50 2.94
N PRO A 49 9.60 -12.08 2.35
CA PRO A 49 9.05 -13.38 2.77
C PRO A 49 10.02 -14.56 2.63
N TYR A 50 11.00 -14.46 1.73
CA TYR A 50 12.00 -15.49 1.45
C TYR A 50 13.28 -15.30 2.29
N GLY A 51 13.35 -14.21 3.05
CA GLY A 51 14.42 -13.89 3.97
C GLY A 51 15.51 -13.00 3.39
N ALA A 52 15.38 -12.54 2.15
CA ALA A 52 16.30 -11.56 1.57
C ALA A 52 16.18 -10.22 2.30
N ILE A 53 17.31 -9.55 2.47
CA ILE A 53 17.40 -8.25 3.14
C ILE A 53 17.73 -7.18 2.11
N GLU A 54 16.98 -6.08 2.13
CA GLU A 54 17.24 -4.89 1.32
C GLU A 54 17.34 -3.67 2.23
N ALA A 55 18.12 -2.66 1.82
CA ALA A 55 18.22 -1.38 2.51
C ALA A 55 17.91 -0.23 1.55
N TYR A 56 17.17 0.77 2.02
CA TYR A 56 16.80 1.95 1.22
C TYR A 56 16.43 3.13 2.13
N GLU A 57 16.43 4.33 1.53
CA GLU A 57 15.91 5.55 2.17
C GLU A 57 14.41 5.66 1.93
N THR A 58 13.68 6.11 2.94
CA THR A 58 12.25 6.39 2.87
C THR A 58 11.90 7.67 3.63
N TYR A 59 10.68 8.16 3.44
CA TYR A 59 10.18 9.28 4.23
C TYR A 59 10.00 8.86 5.70
N PRO A 60 10.28 9.74 6.68
CA PRO A 60 10.13 9.46 8.11
C PRO A 60 8.64 9.50 8.55
N ILE A 61 7.80 8.70 7.89
CA ILE A 61 6.36 8.56 8.17
C ILE A 61 6.13 7.24 8.89
N ASP A 62 5.73 7.30 10.16
CA ASP A 62 5.40 6.11 10.97
C ASP A 62 3.95 5.68 10.84
N SER A 63 3.06 6.63 10.58
CA SER A 63 1.63 6.38 10.41
C SER A 63 1.06 7.21 9.28
N ILE A 64 0.18 6.58 8.50
CA ILE A 64 -0.51 7.16 7.36
C ILE A 64 -1.87 7.64 7.82
N LYS A 65 -2.12 8.94 7.71
CA LYS A 65 -3.41 9.57 7.96
C LYS A 65 -4.35 9.30 6.78
N CYS A 66 -5.40 8.55 7.04
CA CYS A 66 -6.39 8.12 6.06
C CYS A 66 -7.81 8.15 6.67
N VAL A 67 -8.82 7.88 5.85
CA VAL A 67 -10.21 7.70 6.28
C VAL A 67 -10.68 6.29 5.92
N ASP A 68 -11.58 5.73 6.71
CA ASP A 68 -12.26 4.48 6.36
C ASP A 68 -13.39 4.69 5.34
N ASP A 69 -14.08 3.61 5.00
CA ASP A 69 -15.24 3.60 4.09
C ASP A 69 -16.44 4.40 4.61
N LYS A 70 -16.45 4.75 5.90
CA LYS A 70 -17.46 5.60 6.54
C LYS A 70 -17.01 7.07 6.63
N GLY A 71 -15.81 7.40 6.14
CA GLY A 71 -15.24 8.73 6.23
C GLY A 71 -14.64 9.07 7.60
N THR A 72 -14.47 8.08 8.48
CA THR A 72 -13.88 8.29 9.81
C THR A 72 -12.36 8.31 9.70
N TRP A 73 -11.71 9.31 10.28
CA TRP A 73 -10.24 9.40 10.32
C TRP A 73 -9.61 8.20 11.04
N TYR A 74 -8.52 7.70 10.46
CA TYR A 74 -7.76 6.56 10.93
C TYR A 74 -6.25 6.80 10.74
N LEU A 75 -5.45 6.27 11.67
CA LEU A 75 -3.99 6.25 11.57
C LEU A 75 -3.54 4.83 11.28
N LEU A 76 -3.18 4.58 10.02
CA LEU A 76 -2.68 3.28 9.60
C LEU A 76 -1.16 3.21 9.84
N GLY A 77 -0.69 2.26 10.63
CA GLY A 77 0.74 2.03 10.83
C GLY A 77 1.45 1.77 9.49
N ASN A 78 2.56 2.47 9.25
CA ASN A 78 3.35 2.30 8.04
C ASN A 78 4.18 1.01 8.10
N SER A 79 4.33 0.34 6.96
CA SER A 79 5.15 -0.86 6.82
C SER A 79 5.51 -1.09 5.35
N PRO A 80 6.54 -1.90 5.05
CA PRO A 80 6.92 -2.20 3.67
C PRO A 80 5.92 -3.12 2.94
N SER A 81 4.87 -3.57 3.65
CA SER A 81 3.74 -4.31 3.07
C SER A 81 2.58 -3.38 2.67
N ILE A 82 2.62 -2.08 3.00
CA ILE A 82 1.55 -1.15 2.65
C ILE A 82 1.59 -0.83 1.16
N GLU A 83 0.46 -1.08 0.50
CA GLU A 83 0.21 -0.68 -0.88
C GLU A 83 -0.62 0.60 -0.91
N ILE A 84 -0.22 1.53 -1.77
CA ILE A 84 -0.99 2.71 -2.13
C ILE A 84 -1.41 2.64 -3.58
N ARG A 85 -2.64 3.04 -3.89
CA ARG A 85 -3.25 2.86 -5.19
C ARG A 85 -3.89 4.16 -5.64
N PHE A 86 -3.47 4.63 -6.79
CA PHE A 86 -3.97 5.83 -7.43
C PHE A 86 -4.94 5.42 -8.54
N LYS A 87 -6.18 5.89 -8.45
CA LYS A 87 -7.14 5.84 -9.55
C LYS A 87 -7.17 7.21 -10.22
N GLU A 88 -6.82 7.25 -11.50
CA GLU A 88 -6.85 8.46 -12.30
C GLU A 88 -8.26 8.72 -12.85
N ILE A 89 -8.56 9.98 -13.19
CA ILE A 89 -9.84 10.39 -13.82
C ILE A 89 -10.09 9.61 -15.12
N SER A 90 -9.03 9.24 -15.84
CA SER A 90 -9.07 8.39 -17.03
C SER A 90 -9.54 6.95 -16.78
N GLY A 91 -9.71 6.54 -15.52
CA GLY A 91 -10.03 5.17 -15.12
C GLY A 91 -8.79 4.28 -14.93
N ARG A 92 -7.59 4.77 -15.27
CA ARG A 92 -6.35 4.03 -15.04
C ARG A 92 -6.09 3.86 -13.55
N ARG A 93 -5.68 2.65 -13.14
CA ARG A 93 -5.29 2.33 -11.77
C ARG A 93 -3.80 1.97 -11.72
N THR A 94 -3.08 2.57 -10.77
CA THR A 94 -1.66 2.27 -10.54
C THR A 94 -1.44 2.00 -9.05
N THR A 95 -0.72 0.91 -8.75
CA THR A 95 -0.37 0.50 -7.38
C THR A 95 1.12 0.65 -7.16
N PHE A 96 1.51 1.20 -6.02
CA PHE A 96 2.88 1.31 -5.52
C PHE A 96 3.00 0.78 -4.10
N TYR A 97 4.22 0.58 -3.64
CA TYR A 97 4.52 0.45 -2.21
C TYR A 97 4.65 1.84 -1.60
N PHE A 98 3.97 2.08 -0.47
CA PHE A 98 3.86 3.41 0.11
C PHE A 98 5.23 3.98 0.53
N ASP A 99 6.10 3.15 1.10
CA ASP A 99 7.42 3.55 1.56
C ASP A 99 8.48 3.62 0.45
N ARG A 100 8.09 3.32 -0.80
CA ARG A 100 8.89 3.47 -2.02
C ARG A 100 8.38 4.58 -2.93
N LEU A 101 7.54 5.47 -2.40
CA LEU A 101 7.12 6.66 -3.13
C LEU A 101 8.23 7.70 -3.16
N ILE A 102 8.27 8.47 -4.24
CA ILE A 102 9.02 9.71 -4.39
C ILE A 102 7.99 10.79 -4.71
N PHE A 103 7.91 11.80 -3.85
CA PHE A 103 6.92 12.86 -3.96
C PHE A 103 7.56 14.13 -4.55
N GLY A 104 6.93 14.67 -5.58
CA GLY A 104 7.14 16.02 -6.06
C GLY A 104 5.91 16.89 -5.82
N LYS A 105 6.05 18.21 -5.97
CA LYS A 105 4.97 19.17 -5.66
C LYS A 105 3.63 18.86 -6.36
N THR A 106 3.68 18.36 -7.60
CA THR A 106 2.49 18.07 -8.42
C THR A 106 2.40 16.63 -8.89
N TRP A 107 3.37 15.78 -8.53
CA TRP A 107 3.47 14.43 -9.06
C TRP A 107 3.95 13.47 -7.98
N VAL A 108 3.68 12.19 -8.20
CA VAL A 108 4.20 11.09 -7.39
C VAL A 108 4.77 10.04 -8.31
N SER A 109 5.97 9.56 -8.00
CA SER A 109 6.57 8.39 -8.61
C SER A 109 6.67 7.28 -7.59
N GLY A 110 6.62 6.03 -8.01
CA GLY A 110 6.76 4.90 -7.10
C GLY A 110 7.12 3.61 -7.81
N GLN A 111 7.67 2.68 -7.03
CA GLN A 111 7.97 1.33 -7.48
C GLN A 111 6.72 0.44 -7.46
N ARG A 112 6.50 -0.29 -8.56
CA ARG A 112 5.37 -1.22 -8.71
C ARG A 112 5.71 -2.65 -8.28
N SER A 113 7.00 -2.95 -8.09
CA SER A 113 7.50 -4.28 -7.73
C SER A 113 8.70 -4.15 -6.79
N HIS A 114 8.74 -4.98 -5.74
CA HIS A 114 9.94 -5.16 -4.92
C HIS A 114 11.03 -5.94 -5.66
N PHE A 115 10.67 -6.82 -6.60
CA PHE A 115 11.63 -7.64 -7.37
C PHE A 115 12.22 -6.94 -8.59
N PHE A 116 11.49 -5.96 -9.13
CA PHE A 116 11.91 -5.21 -10.32
C PHE A 116 11.88 -3.71 -10.02
N PRO A 117 12.92 -3.18 -9.34
CA PRO A 117 12.97 -1.77 -8.91
C PRO A 117 12.86 -0.77 -10.07
N SER A 118 13.24 -1.17 -11.28
CA SER A 118 13.15 -0.36 -12.50
C SER A 118 11.71 -0.14 -12.99
N LEU A 119 10.74 -0.93 -12.51
CA LEU A 119 9.32 -0.75 -12.81
C LEU A 119 8.73 0.39 -11.99
N THR A 120 9.17 1.60 -12.32
CA THR A 120 8.65 2.84 -11.75
C THR A 120 7.58 3.45 -12.66
N ARG A 121 6.72 4.28 -12.08
CA ARG A 121 5.76 5.08 -12.84
C ARG A 121 5.50 6.40 -12.13
N THR A 122 5.40 7.47 -12.90
CA THR A 122 4.99 8.79 -12.41
C THR A 122 3.52 9.06 -12.72
N ILE A 123 2.82 9.67 -11.77
CA ILE A 123 1.41 10.08 -11.86
C ILE A 123 1.34 11.56 -11.48
N GLN A 124 0.60 12.36 -12.25
CA GLN A 124 0.29 13.73 -11.88
C GLN A 124 -0.87 13.75 -10.88
N LEU A 125 -0.73 14.50 -9.79
CA LEU A 125 -1.70 14.50 -8.70
C LEU A 125 -3.03 15.19 -9.07
N ASP A 126 -3.02 16.04 -10.09
CA ASP A 126 -4.22 16.66 -10.66
C ASP A 126 -5.08 15.66 -11.46
N SER A 127 -4.47 14.59 -11.99
CA SER A 127 -5.19 13.51 -12.69
C SER A 127 -5.78 12.48 -11.74
N VAL A 128 -5.49 12.55 -10.43
CA VAL A 128 -5.91 11.58 -9.42
C VAL A 128 -7.35 11.85 -8.98
N LYS A 129 -8.22 10.85 -9.18
CA LYS A 129 -9.60 10.84 -8.70
C LYS A 129 -9.72 10.29 -7.29
N LEU A 130 -8.92 9.27 -6.95
CA LEU A 130 -9.00 8.57 -5.66
C LEU A 130 -7.64 7.97 -5.28
N ILE A 131 -7.30 8.06 -4.00
CA ILE A 131 -6.15 7.38 -3.41
C ILE A 131 -6.67 6.37 -2.39
N GLU A 132 -6.27 5.11 -2.57
CA GLU A 132 -6.56 4.02 -1.65
C GLU A 132 -5.25 3.55 -1.00
N VAL A 133 -5.31 3.15 0.27
CA VAL A 133 -4.20 2.53 0.99
C VAL A 133 -4.69 1.26 1.68
N GLN A 134 -3.88 0.21 1.63
CA GLN A 134 -4.21 -1.06 2.26
C GLN A 134 -2.94 -1.81 2.66
N ASP A 135 -3.08 -2.71 3.63
CA ASP A 135 -2.04 -3.69 3.91
C ASP A 135 -2.11 -4.81 2.86
N GLY A 136 -1.06 -4.93 2.03
CA GLY A 136 -0.92 -5.98 1.04
C GLY A 136 -0.68 -7.37 1.66
N ARG A 137 -0.41 -7.44 2.97
CA ARG A 137 -0.14 -8.66 3.76
C ARG A 137 1.00 -9.52 3.20
N LYS A 138 1.90 -8.91 2.44
CA LYS A 138 3.00 -9.57 1.75
C LYS A 138 4.15 -10.00 2.68
N ARG A 139 3.95 -10.00 4.01
CA ARG A 139 4.94 -10.40 5.03
C ARG A 139 6.31 -9.69 4.94
N TYR A 140 6.41 -8.57 4.24
CA TYR A 140 7.56 -7.69 4.31
C TYR A 140 7.55 -6.99 5.66
N ARG A 141 8.71 -6.88 6.29
CA ARG A 141 8.85 -6.26 7.62
C ARG A 141 10.13 -5.45 7.70
N TYR A 142 10.05 -4.32 8.40
CA TYR A 142 11.25 -3.62 8.83
C TYR A 142 12.00 -4.49 9.85
N ILE A 143 13.33 -4.48 9.73
CA ILE A 143 14.24 -5.16 10.66
C ILE A 143 15.27 -4.15 11.16
N LYS A 144 15.79 -4.40 12.36
CA LYS A 144 17.01 -3.75 12.83
C LYS A 144 18.17 -4.65 12.45
N ILE A 145 19.24 -4.04 11.96
CA ILE A 145 20.53 -4.71 11.79
C ILE A 145 21.41 -4.08 12.87
N GLU A 146 21.84 -4.92 13.81
CA GLU A 146 22.82 -4.57 14.85
C GLU A 146 24.24 -4.66 14.28
#